data_AF-A0A914PXM0-F1
#
_entry.id   AF-A0A914PXM0-F1
#
_cell.length_a   1.000
_cell.length_b   1.000
_cell.length_c   1.000
_cell.angle_alpha   90.00
_cell.angle_beta   90.00
_cell.angle_gamma   90.00
#
_symmetry.space_group_name_H-M   'P 1'
#
loop_
_entity.id
_entity.type
_entity.pdbx_description
1 polymer ?
#
loop_
_entity_poly.entity_id
_entity_poly.type
_entity_poly.pdbx_seq_one_letter_code
_entity_poly.pdbx_strand_id
1 'polypeptide(L)'
;MFYSYKIYSFSKALAVPLLWLAHNYCYRGRCDDLVNDVYVVSRDRYFIGETVWYQQSDTQRFKGRIVGVEYDASKAVGATKVKSETPVKEENHSEDEDTANQSTASKKKSGTIKPQDPEMPPPICYTYSFLAFDNDEDDTVNDIEYTAISRPKAIGSRVKMRLFMRKLTEVRGNKVIVSKSTIEQYHLTGRTWEEFFIGPLPFFPKSERRNPFGYVNENKRKAEALPESPTAAKKPRASRSVGGKVKKEVQQQQDLLKDVFEQARNLHIENLEKWQQTEKVLSDTEIDELKEAIRVAQEDKREREKDRKKLEKENLAAQKRPRDDLYCDDLKQLPQLKPLELPSYMTPEAFGQALSMSQFFSTFSNFFEDIEITLKDCIVALYQKTGRNDSLVRILTALLKTRAICVEKEDGDEANPKIDNEMSNETYAVFNNKKHGAKIMELNKLHEKYRTLHGISPPFLTTNWTTISEVLRLNLITSGYCPMGLVYQTRATKRGGIQCYDDPVYVHLLEDPTIAEKLETLSIFDLTFDERVTLIDILREQLFTFFTIRDMQEDRIVKLPDLRKQIKNLKLWDQEQEKASRIAAYSAEEAEKPKTSKDKNIVLIQKM
;
A
#
# COMPACT_ATOMS: atom_id res chain seq x y z
N MET A 1 11.30 -10.17 24.48
CA MET A 1 12.00 -8.95 24.00
C MET A 1 11.21 -8.37 22.85
N PHE A 2 11.04 -7.04 22.76
CA PHE A 2 10.43 -6.42 21.57
C PHE A 2 11.49 -6.17 20.50
N TYR A 3 11.20 -6.52 19.24
CA TYR A 3 12.08 -6.21 18.12
C TYR A 3 12.12 -4.70 17.88
N SER A 4 13.22 -4.07 18.30
CA SER A 4 13.51 -2.68 17.99
C SER A 4 13.87 -2.57 16.52
N TYR A 5 12.89 -2.19 15.69
CA TYR A 5 13.16 -1.79 14.31
C TYR A 5 14.22 -0.68 14.31
N LYS A 6 15.38 -0.95 13.70
CA LYS A 6 16.39 0.07 13.39
C LYS A 6 15.79 1.05 12.37
N ILE A 7 15.04 2.02 12.87
CA ILE A 7 14.72 3.24 12.13
C ILE A 7 16.08 3.86 11.79
N TYR A 8 16.37 3.95 10.49
CA TYR A 8 17.55 4.62 9.94
C TYR A 8 17.77 5.93 10.71
N SER A 9 18.89 6.02 11.42
CA SER A 9 19.19 7.19 12.24
C SER A 9 19.40 8.40 11.33
N PHE A 10 18.42 9.30 11.32
CA PHE A 10 18.60 10.65 10.81
C PHE A 10 19.85 11.22 11.50
N SER A 11 20.81 11.73 10.71
CA SER A 11 22.01 12.36 11.26
C SER A 11 21.59 13.53 12.16
N LYS A 12 22.37 13.86 13.20
CA LYS A 12 21.99 14.98 14.10
C LYS A 12 21.81 16.30 13.31
N ALA A 13 22.63 16.53 12.29
CA ALA A 13 22.56 17.68 11.39
C ALA A 13 21.22 17.79 10.63
N LEU A 14 20.58 16.67 10.27
CA LEU A 14 19.24 16.69 9.67
C LEU A 14 18.14 16.62 10.76
N ALA A 15 18.30 15.78 11.78
CA ALA A 15 17.29 15.57 12.81
C ALA A 15 16.98 16.85 13.62
N VAL A 16 18.00 17.62 14.00
CA VAL A 16 17.85 18.82 14.84
C VAL A 16 17.04 19.93 14.16
N PRO A 17 17.38 20.45 12.97
CA PRO A 17 16.60 21.52 12.34
C PRO A 17 15.14 21.11 12.05
N LEU A 18 14.91 19.88 11.59
CA LEU A 18 13.55 19.36 11.33
C LEU A 18 12.71 19.35 12.63
N LEU A 19 13.28 18.91 13.76
CA LEU A 19 12.60 18.90 15.05
C LEU A 19 12.47 20.30 15.67
N TRP A 20 13.45 21.19 15.46
CA TRP A 20 13.43 22.57 15.95
C TRP A 20 12.33 23.38 15.24
N LEU A 21 12.19 23.25 13.92
CA LEU A 21 11.07 23.81 13.15
C LEU A 21 9.72 23.23 13.60
N ALA A 22 9.66 21.91 13.82
CA ALA A 22 8.47 21.23 14.33
C ALA A 22 8.08 21.67 15.75
N HIS A 23 9.04 22.02 16.60
CA HIS A 23 8.81 22.47 17.97
C HIS A 23 8.36 23.93 18.04
N ASN A 24 9.04 24.82 17.34
CA ASN A 24 8.91 26.26 17.52
C ASN A 24 7.86 26.93 16.61
N TYR A 25 7.63 26.40 15.40
CA TYR A 25 6.84 27.11 14.37
C TYR A 25 5.67 26.32 13.76
N CYS A 26 5.71 24.98 13.75
CA CYS A 26 4.70 24.17 13.07
C CYS A 26 3.41 23.95 13.89
N TYR A 27 2.45 24.87 13.79
CA TYR A 27 1.16 24.78 14.51
C TYR A 27 0.11 23.92 13.77
N ARG A 28 0.24 22.59 13.86
CA ARG A 28 -0.59 21.62 13.14
C ARG A 28 -1.42 20.68 14.01
N GLY A 29 -2.64 20.40 13.57
CA GLY A 29 -3.57 19.46 14.21
C GLY A 29 -3.43 17.99 13.81
N ARG A 30 -2.72 17.67 12.71
CA ARG A 30 -2.46 16.29 12.27
C ARG A 30 -0.97 16.10 11.99
N CYS A 31 -0.46 14.90 12.25
CA CYS A 31 0.95 14.57 12.02
C CYS A 31 1.31 14.65 10.52
N ASP A 32 0.39 14.29 9.61
CA ASP A 32 0.60 14.42 8.16
C ASP A 32 0.72 15.87 7.66
N ASP A 33 0.13 16.84 8.37
CA ASP A 33 0.27 18.27 8.06
C ASP A 33 1.63 18.78 8.57
N LEU A 34 2.03 18.38 9.79
CA LEU A 34 3.36 18.67 10.34
C LEU A 34 4.48 18.09 9.45
N VAL A 35 4.29 16.87 8.97
CA VAL A 35 5.18 16.20 8.02
C VAL A 35 5.12 16.84 6.64
N ASN A 36 4.01 17.48 6.25
CA ASN A 36 3.96 18.28 5.02
C ASN A 36 4.91 19.46 5.12
N ASP A 37 4.77 20.25 6.19
CA ASP A 37 5.53 21.48 6.39
C ASP A 37 7.04 21.23 6.36
N VAL A 38 7.49 20.33 7.24
CA VAL A 38 8.90 20.04 7.42
C VAL A 38 9.50 19.33 6.20
N TYR A 39 8.69 18.62 5.41
CA TYR A 39 9.10 18.09 4.10
C TYR A 39 9.20 19.18 3.02
N VAL A 40 8.25 20.12 2.93
CA VAL A 40 8.30 21.24 1.96
C VAL A 40 9.48 22.16 2.25
N VAL A 41 9.83 22.37 3.52
CA VAL A 41 11.03 23.10 3.91
C VAL A 41 12.29 22.41 3.38
N SER A 42 12.42 21.12 3.68
CA SER A 42 13.67 20.38 3.47
C SER A 42 13.86 19.81 2.05
N ARG A 43 12.80 19.56 1.27
CA ARG A 43 12.87 18.76 0.01
C ARG A 43 14.08 19.07 -0.87
N ASP A 44 14.26 20.35 -1.20
CA ASP A 44 15.30 20.85 -2.11
C ASP A 44 16.25 21.84 -1.42
N ARG A 45 16.38 21.77 -0.08
CA ARG A 45 17.28 22.62 0.72
C ARG A 45 18.05 21.76 1.71
N TYR A 46 19.37 21.92 1.79
CA TYR A 46 20.26 21.03 2.54
C TYR A 46 20.86 21.75 3.76
N PHE A 47 20.89 21.09 4.93
CA PHE A 47 21.32 21.72 6.18
C PHE A 47 22.83 21.64 6.38
N ILE A 48 23.41 22.60 7.11
CA ILE A 48 24.84 22.60 7.46
C ILE A 48 25.16 21.33 8.27
N GLY A 49 26.24 20.63 7.89
CA GLY A 49 26.62 19.33 8.42
C GLY A 49 25.82 18.13 7.89
N GLU A 50 24.86 18.33 6.98
CA GLU A 50 24.07 17.24 6.42
C GLU A 50 24.88 16.39 5.42
N THR A 51 24.81 15.06 5.58
CA THR A 51 25.41 14.10 4.65
C THR A 51 24.57 13.96 3.38
N VAL A 52 25.16 14.32 2.23
CA VAL A 52 24.51 14.34 0.92
C VAL A 52 25.39 13.69 -0.14
N TRP A 53 24.83 13.51 -1.34
CA TRP A 53 25.57 13.22 -2.55
C TRP A 53 25.61 14.46 -3.44
N TYR A 54 26.79 14.80 -3.95
CA TYR A 54 27.01 15.84 -4.94
C TYR A 54 27.33 15.19 -6.30
N GLN A 55 26.68 15.66 -7.36
CA GLN A 55 26.89 15.23 -8.74
C GLN A 55 27.72 16.31 -9.46
N GLN A 56 28.98 16.02 -9.78
CA GLN A 56 29.89 16.98 -10.44
C GLN A 56 29.81 16.89 -11.97
N SER A 57 29.49 15.70 -12.49
CA SER A 57 29.19 15.42 -13.90
C SER A 57 28.27 14.20 -13.97
N ASP A 58 27.67 13.90 -15.13
CA ASP A 58 26.72 12.78 -15.25
C ASP A 58 27.30 11.42 -14.80
N THR A 59 28.62 11.24 -14.90
CA THR A 59 29.34 10.02 -14.49
C THR A 59 30.00 10.10 -13.11
N GLN A 60 30.19 11.28 -12.52
CA GLN A 60 30.89 11.44 -11.23
C GLN A 60 30.00 11.98 -10.13
N ARG A 61 29.91 11.22 -9.03
CA ARG A 61 29.06 11.52 -7.89
C ARG A 61 29.75 11.20 -6.57
N PHE A 62 30.02 12.25 -5.79
CA PHE A 62 30.76 12.19 -4.54
C PHE A 62 29.82 12.15 -3.34
N LYS A 63 30.27 11.49 -2.26
CA LYS A 63 29.59 11.46 -0.97
C LYS A 63 30.32 12.38 0.00
N GLY A 64 29.59 13.17 0.76
CA GLY A 64 30.19 14.18 1.61
C GLY A 64 29.20 14.88 2.51
N ARG A 65 29.60 16.04 3.04
CA ARG A 65 28.78 16.89 3.92
C ARG A 65 28.66 18.31 3.36
N ILE A 66 27.51 18.94 3.57
CA ILE A 66 27.39 20.39 3.46
C ILE A 66 28.21 21.04 4.58
N VAL A 67 29.05 22.00 4.25
CA VAL A 67 29.83 22.81 5.22
C VAL A 67 29.40 24.28 5.25
N GLY A 68 28.73 24.76 4.19
CA GLY A 68 28.24 26.13 4.08
C GLY A 68 26.99 26.23 3.21
N VAL A 69 26.21 27.30 3.41
CA VAL A 69 25.03 27.66 2.63
C VAL A 69 25.07 29.17 2.44
N GLU A 70 24.94 29.65 1.21
CA GLU A 70 24.80 31.08 0.93
C GLU A 70 23.39 31.40 0.43
N TYR A 71 22.96 32.65 0.59
CA TYR A 71 21.62 33.11 0.22
C TYR A 71 21.69 34.42 -0.58
N ASP A 72 21.19 34.37 -1.82
CA ASP A 72 21.07 35.52 -2.72
C ASP A 72 19.61 35.73 -3.12
N ALA A 73 19.03 36.82 -2.62
CA ALA A 73 17.65 37.21 -2.90
C ALA A 73 17.42 37.65 -4.36
N SER A 74 18.46 38.05 -5.11
CA SER A 74 18.33 38.54 -6.48
C SER A 74 17.89 37.43 -7.46
N LYS A 75 18.38 36.21 -7.24
CA LYS A 75 18.06 34.99 -8.02
C LYS A 75 16.55 34.66 -8.03
N ALA A 76 15.77 35.17 -7.06
CA ALA A 76 14.32 34.99 -7.02
C ALA A 76 13.57 35.63 -8.20
N VAL A 77 14.11 36.73 -8.77
CA VAL A 77 13.40 37.57 -9.75
C VAL A 77 13.43 36.96 -11.17
N GLY A 78 14.45 36.17 -11.50
CA GLY A 78 14.61 35.56 -12.82
C GLY A 78 13.68 34.36 -13.11
N ALA A 79 13.12 33.75 -12.07
CA ALA A 79 12.47 32.43 -12.16
C ALA A 79 11.15 32.38 -12.96
N THR A 80 10.67 33.51 -13.50
CA THR A 80 9.36 33.61 -14.18
C THR A 80 9.41 33.63 -15.71
N LYS A 81 10.60 33.62 -16.35
CA LYS A 81 10.74 33.74 -17.82
C LYS A 81 11.89 32.90 -18.44
N VAL A 82 11.76 31.57 -18.48
CA VAL A 82 12.46 30.74 -19.50
C VAL A 82 11.58 29.56 -19.94
N LYS A 83 11.25 29.51 -21.24
CA LYS A 83 10.89 28.31 -22.01
C LYS A 83 10.91 28.66 -23.51
N SER A 84 11.25 27.68 -24.36
CA SER A 84 11.60 27.82 -25.80
C SER A 84 12.88 28.64 -26.01
N GLU A 85 13.84 28.30 -26.87
CA GLU A 85 14.03 27.21 -27.88
C GLU A 85 15.46 26.62 -27.68
N THR A 86 16.03 25.56 -28.31
CA THR A 86 15.74 24.53 -29.36
C THR A 86 16.89 23.47 -29.26
N PRO A 87 16.93 22.32 -29.99
CA PRO A 87 15.92 21.61 -30.78
C PRO A 87 15.78 20.12 -30.37
N VAL A 88 15.05 19.32 -31.16
CA VAL A 88 14.91 17.85 -30.98
C VAL A 88 16.09 17.08 -31.59
N LYS A 89 16.61 16.10 -30.84
CA LYS A 89 17.04 14.81 -31.39
C LYS A 89 16.29 13.71 -30.66
N GLU A 90 15.41 13.02 -31.37
CA GLU A 90 14.78 11.80 -30.93
C GLU A 90 15.75 10.64 -31.12
N GLU A 91 15.97 9.84 -30.06
CA GLU A 91 16.19 8.40 -30.17
C GLU A 91 15.72 7.73 -28.86
N ASN A 92 14.40 7.80 -28.68
CA ASN A 92 13.51 6.83 -28.02
C ASN A 92 14.02 6.06 -26.78
N HIS A 93 13.54 6.46 -25.60
CA HIS A 93 13.09 5.50 -24.58
C HIS A 93 11.82 6.00 -23.87
N SER A 94 10.68 5.75 -24.52
CA SER A 94 9.35 5.58 -23.94
C SER A 94 8.64 4.47 -24.77
N GLU A 95 7.57 3.82 -24.35
CA GLU A 95 6.70 3.93 -23.16
C GLU A 95 6.68 2.57 -22.42
N ASP A 96 6.60 2.52 -21.09
CA ASP A 96 5.35 2.36 -20.31
C ASP A 96 4.35 1.30 -20.86
N GLU A 97 4.08 0.24 -20.09
CA GLU A 97 2.70 -0.02 -19.64
C GLU A 97 2.63 -0.97 -18.42
N ASP A 98 1.93 -0.53 -17.38
CA ASP A 98 1.38 -1.37 -16.30
C ASP A 98 -0.14 -1.13 -16.35
N THR A 99 -0.85 -1.91 -17.19
CA THR A 99 -2.18 -1.50 -17.72
C THR A 99 -3.29 -1.51 -16.66
N ALA A 100 -4.14 -0.49 -16.68
CA ALA A 100 -5.14 -0.23 -15.64
C ALA A 100 -6.49 -0.96 -15.80
N ASN A 101 -7.26 -1.02 -14.71
CA ASN A 101 -8.72 -0.91 -14.71
C ASN A 101 -9.22 -0.56 -13.29
N GLN A 102 -10.25 0.25 -13.04
CA GLN A 102 -10.77 1.46 -13.71
C GLN A 102 -11.78 2.12 -12.73
N SER A 103 -12.10 3.42 -12.71
CA SER A 103 -11.61 4.60 -13.44
C SER A 103 -11.48 5.78 -12.42
N THR A 104 -11.56 7.10 -12.64
CA THR A 104 -12.22 7.99 -13.62
C THR A 104 -11.29 9.18 -13.99
N ALA A 105 -11.74 10.07 -14.89
CA ALA A 105 -10.98 11.22 -15.38
C ALA A 105 -10.66 12.32 -14.34
N SER A 106 -9.41 12.79 -14.30
CA SER A 106 -9.08 14.17 -13.87
C SER A 106 -7.75 14.67 -14.46
N LYS A 107 -7.63 15.99 -14.63
CA LYS A 107 -6.55 16.65 -15.40
C LYS A 107 -5.26 16.77 -14.58
N LYS A 108 -4.09 16.51 -15.20
CA LYS A 108 -2.77 16.89 -14.64
C LYS A 108 -2.77 18.39 -14.32
N LYS A 109 -2.46 18.76 -13.08
CA LYS A 109 -2.17 20.14 -12.65
C LYS A 109 -0.72 20.26 -12.23
N SER A 110 -0.05 21.32 -12.70
CA SER A 110 1.24 21.76 -12.17
C SER A 110 1.12 22.17 -10.69
N GLY A 111 2.22 22.14 -9.96
CA GLY A 111 2.27 22.41 -8.53
C GLY A 111 2.08 23.88 -8.19
N THR A 112 0.83 24.37 -8.18
CA THR A 112 0.48 25.61 -7.49
C THR A 112 0.68 25.41 -5.98
N ILE A 113 1.42 26.31 -5.33
CA ILE A 113 1.54 26.37 -3.87
C ILE A 113 0.11 26.45 -3.29
N LYS A 114 -0.24 25.57 -2.34
CA LYS A 114 -1.55 25.65 -1.70
C LYS A 114 -1.49 26.71 -0.60
N PRO A 115 -2.58 27.42 -0.29
CA PRO A 115 -2.63 28.43 0.79
C PRO A 115 -2.59 27.83 2.21
N GLN A 116 -1.87 26.71 2.37
CA GLN A 116 -1.60 25.99 3.61
C GLN A 116 -0.18 25.38 3.63
N ASP A 117 0.62 25.46 2.56
CA ASP A 117 2.04 25.03 2.58
C ASP A 117 2.92 26.15 3.21
N PRO A 118 4.12 25.87 3.75
CA PRO A 118 5.02 26.91 4.26
C PRO A 118 5.61 27.79 3.15
N GLU A 119 5.79 29.08 3.44
CA GLU A 119 6.35 30.06 2.50
C GLU A 119 7.84 30.33 2.79
N MET A 120 8.65 30.35 1.72
CA MET A 120 10.09 30.63 1.71
C MET A 120 10.56 31.05 0.31
N PRO A 121 11.76 31.64 0.18
CA PRO A 121 12.42 31.82 -1.11
C PRO A 121 12.56 30.49 -1.89
N PRO A 122 12.46 30.53 -3.24
CA PRO A 122 12.72 29.37 -4.09
C PRO A 122 14.12 28.75 -3.87
N PRO A 123 14.31 27.43 -4.10
CA PRO A 123 15.61 26.77 -3.91
C PRO A 123 16.79 27.39 -4.68
N ILE A 124 16.55 28.01 -5.84
CA ILE A 124 17.56 28.70 -6.66
C ILE A 124 18.19 29.92 -5.97
N CYS A 125 17.60 30.42 -4.88
CA CYS A 125 18.18 31.50 -4.08
C CYS A 125 19.32 31.03 -3.16
N TYR A 126 19.64 29.73 -3.14
CA TYR A 126 20.62 29.13 -2.25
C TYR A 126 21.72 28.40 -3.03
N THR A 127 22.98 28.69 -2.69
CA THR A 127 24.17 27.96 -3.14
C THR A 127 24.84 27.27 -1.95
N TYR A 128 25.63 26.24 -2.21
CA TYR A 128 26.13 25.31 -1.19
C TYR A 128 27.63 25.08 -1.28
N SER A 129 28.27 24.97 -0.12
CA SER A 129 29.65 24.48 0.03
C SER A 129 29.64 23.02 0.49
N PHE A 130 30.36 22.16 -0.22
CA PHE A 130 30.41 20.72 -0.01
C PHE A 130 31.85 20.23 0.20
N LEU A 131 32.03 19.36 1.19
CA LEU A 131 33.28 18.65 1.44
C LEU A 131 33.05 17.15 1.23
N ALA A 132 33.83 16.53 0.34
CA ALA A 132 33.82 15.08 0.10
C ALA A 132 34.36 14.30 1.31
N PHE A 133 34.15 12.98 1.35
CA PHE A 133 34.72 12.11 2.39
C PHE A 133 35.94 11.29 1.95
N ASP A 134 36.25 11.29 0.65
CA ASP A 134 37.17 10.33 0.04
C ASP A 134 38.41 11.02 -0.59
N ASN A 135 38.65 12.31 -0.29
CA ASN A 135 39.84 13.06 -0.67
C ASN A 135 40.79 13.20 0.54
N ASP A 136 42.09 12.94 0.36
CA ASP A 136 43.12 13.14 1.41
C ASP A 136 43.54 14.62 1.59
N GLU A 137 42.96 15.54 0.81
CA GLU A 137 43.06 16.99 0.96
C GLU A 137 41.65 17.57 1.18
N ASP A 138 41.51 18.58 2.07
CA ASP A 138 40.23 19.16 2.57
C ASP A 138 39.51 20.07 1.52
N ASP A 139 39.51 19.64 0.26
CA ASP A 139 38.97 20.36 -0.90
C ASP A 139 37.46 20.61 -0.77
N THR A 140 37.12 21.87 -0.45
CA THR A 140 35.74 22.32 -0.33
C THR A 140 35.26 22.95 -1.64
N VAL A 141 34.31 22.28 -2.30
CA VAL A 141 33.67 22.77 -3.52
C VAL A 141 32.55 23.75 -3.15
N ASN A 142 32.66 25.00 -3.61
CA ASN A 142 31.70 26.08 -3.34
C ASN A 142 30.74 26.31 -4.52
N ASP A 143 29.78 27.23 -4.36
CA ASP A 143 28.83 27.69 -5.39
C ASP A 143 27.93 26.61 -6.02
N ILE A 144 27.76 25.47 -5.36
CA ILE A 144 26.96 24.36 -5.89
C ILE A 144 25.47 24.70 -5.85
N GLU A 145 24.75 24.50 -6.95
CA GLU A 145 23.29 24.61 -7.00
C GLU A 145 22.58 23.44 -6.29
N TYR A 146 21.39 23.72 -5.74
CA TYR A 146 20.50 22.71 -5.14
C TYR A 146 20.14 21.52 -6.06
N THR A 147 20.25 21.71 -7.38
CA THR A 147 19.99 20.72 -8.45
C THR A 147 21.04 19.61 -8.52
N ALA A 148 22.30 19.94 -8.26
CA ALA A 148 23.44 19.01 -8.28
C ALA A 148 23.57 18.19 -6.99
N ILE A 149 22.78 18.51 -5.96
CA ILE A 149 22.83 17.88 -4.63
C ILE A 149 21.63 16.96 -4.45
N SER A 150 21.84 15.82 -3.77
CA SER A 150 20.77 14.85 -3.54
C SER A 150 20.94 14.09 -2.22
N ARG A 151 19.83 13.89 -1.50
CA ARG A 151 19.81 13.06 -0.29
C ARG A 151 19.87 11.56 -0.63
N PRO A 152 20.46 10.72 0.25
CA PRO A 152 20.30 9.28 0.18
C PRO A 152 18.81 8.88 0.14
N LYS A 153 18.42 8.02 -0.81
CA LYS A 153 17.03 7.57 -1.03
C LYS A 153 16.35 7.03 0.26
N ALA A 154 17.16 6.45 1.16
CA ALA A 154 16.71 5.92 2.45
C ALA A 154 16.20 6.96 3.47
N ILE A 155 16.59 8.24 3.34
CA ILE A 155 16.32 9.30 4.33
C ILE A 155 15.42 10.40 3.76
N GLY A 156 15.67 10.86 2.53
CA GLY A 156 14.97 12.02 1.92
C GLY A 156 13.49 11.82 1.57
N SER A 157 12.88 10.66 1.85
CA SER A 157 11.49 10.38 1.47
C SER A 157 10.47 10.80 2.54
N ARG A 158 9.35 11.38 2.09
CA ARG A 158 8.23 11.82 2.96
C ARG A 158 7.70 10.70 3.87
N VAL A 159 7.75 9.44 3.42
CA VAL A 159 7.33 8.28 4.23
C VAL A 159 8.26 8.06 5.44
N LYS A 160 9.57 8.23 5.27
CA LYS A 160 10.56 8.13 6.36
C LYS A 160 10.45 9.34 7.29
N MET A 161 10.26 10.54 6.74
CA MET A 161 9.93 11.76 7.49
C MET A 161 8.69 11.57 8.39
N ARG A 162 7.62 10.93 7.86
CA ARG A 162 6.41 10.57 8.62
C ARG A 162 6.71 9.64 9.80
N LEU A 163 7.52 8.61 9.59
CA LEU A 163 7.88 7.65 10.66
C LEU A 163 8.76 8.29 11.74
N PHE A 164 9.70 9.15 11.34
CA PHE A 164 10.55 9.93 12.25
C PHE A 164 9.72 10.86 13.13
N MET A 165 8.90 11.73 12.51
CA MET A 165 8.02 12.65 13.25
C MET A 165 7.03 11.91 14.14
N ARG A 166 6.38 10.84 13.66
CA ARG A 166 5.40 10.07 14.46
C ARG A 166 6.01 9.37 15.68
N LYS A 167 7.33 9.13 15.71
CA LYS A 167 8.02 8.58 16.89
C LYS A 167 8.43 9.65 17.91
N LEU A 168 8.67 10.87 17.46
CA LEU A 168 9.28 11.96 18.25
C LEU A 168 8.30 13.10 18.57
N THR A 169 7.03 12.94 18.19
CA THR A 169 5.94 13.89 18.48
C THR A 169 4.77 13.20 19.16
N GLU A 170 4.10 13.94 20.03
CA GLU A 170 2.94 13.54 20.81
C GLU A 170 1.76 14.48 20.56
N VAL A 171 0.54 14.00 20.78
CA VAL A 171 -0.68 14.82 20.65
C VAL A 171 -1.02 15.38 22.03
N ARG A 172 -0.99 16.71 22.19
CA ARG A 172 -1.52 17.40 23.38
C ARG A 172 -2.71 18.28 22.97
N GLY A 173 -3.89 17.91 23.47
CA GLY A 173 -5.15 18.52 23.04
C GLY A 173 -5.33 18.39 21.52
N ASN A 174 -5.59 19.51 20.84
CA ASN A 174 -5.84 19.55 19.39
C ASN A 174 -4.57 19.76 18.53
N LYS A 175 -3.35 19.70 19.10
CA LYS A 175 -2.09 20.00 18.41
C LYS A 175 -1.08 18.85 18.54
N VAL A 176 -0.29 18.64 17.50
CA VAL A 176 0.87 17.74 17.51
C VAL A 176 2.09 18.56 17.91
N ILE A 177 2.86 18.10 18.89
CA ILE A 177 4.05 18.78 19.41
C ILE A 177 5.22 17.79 19.56
N VAL A 178 6.46 18.28 19.53
CA VAL A 178 7.65 17.48 19.86
C VAL A 178 7.60 17.06 21.33
N SER A 179 7.87 15.78 21.63
CA SER A 179 7.84 15.23 22.98
C SER A 179 8.93 15.84 23.88
N LYS A 180 8.64 16.04 25.18
CA LYS A 180 9.61 16.62 26.14
C LYS A 180 10.96 15.90 26.15
N SER A 181 10.94 14.57 26.22
CA SER A 181 12.13 13.73 26.15
C SER A 181 12.92 13.89 24.85
N THR A 182 12.28 14.26 23.73
CA THR A 182 12.96 14.56 22.46
C THR A 182 13.59 15.95 22.49
N ILE A 183 12.91 16.95 23.06
CA ILE A 183 13.45 18.32 23.26
C ILE A 183 14.75 18.26 24.07
N GLU A 184 14.75 17.45 25.13
CA GLU A 184 15.92 17.16 25.98
C GLU A 184 16.99 16.37 25.22
N GLN A 185 16.63 15.25 24.56
CA GLN A 185 17.56 14.37 23.83
C GLN A 185 18.33 15.04 22.69
N TYR A 186 17.71 15.99 21.98
CA TYR A 186 18.32 16.70 20.85
C TYR A 186 18.80 18.11 21.22
N HIS A 187 18.61 18.54 22.47
CA HIS A 187 18.91 19.88 22.99
C HIS A 187 18.30 20.98 22.10
N LEU A 188 16.98 20.95 21.89
CA LEU A 188 16.30 21.86 20.95
C LEU A 188 16.07 23.28 21.52
N THR A 189 16.20 23.46 22.84
CA THR A 189 16.01 24.74 23.54
C THR A 189 17.23 25.65 23.39
N GLY A 190 17.00 26.93 23.11
CA GLY A 190 18.06 27.95 23.08
C GLY A 190 18.85 28.05 21.77
N ARG A 191 18.54 27.20 20.78
CA ARG A 191 19.15 27.25 19.44
C ARG A 191 18.46 28.24 18.51
N THR A 192 19.20 28.78 17.55
CA THR A 192 18.67 29.67 16.49
C THR A 192 18.61 29.00 15.12
N TRP A 193 18.11 29.68 14.09
CA TRP A 193 17.97 29.14 12.72
C TRP A 193 19.31 29.07 11.98
N GLU A 194 20.13 30.08 12.24
CA GLU A 194 21.44 30.36 11.65
C GLU A 194 22.48 29.27 12.00
N GLU A 195 22.23 28.47 13.05
CA GLU A 195 23.00 27.26 13.37
C GLU A 195 22.91 26.15 12.30
N PHE A 196 21.84 26.14 11.49
CA PHE A 196 21.55 25.02 10.58
C PHE A 196 21.45 25.43 9.12
N PHE A 197 21.06 26.68 8.84
CA PHE A 197 20.73 27.16 7.51
C PHE A 197 20.82 28.69 7.44
N ILE A 198 21.13 29.23 6.26
CA ILE A 198 21.29 30.68 6.03
C ILE A 198 20.17 31.18 5.11
N GLY A 199 19.73 32.42 5.34
CA GLY A 199 18.57 33.03 4.68
C GLY A 199 17.30 33.05 5.56
N PRO A 200 16.20 33.66 5.09
CA PRO A 200 15.04 33.97 5.91
C PRO A 200 14.32 32.71 6.41
N LEU A 201 13.83 32.78 7.66
CA LEU A 201 13.10 31.72 8.33
C LEU A 201 11.76 31.40 7.60
N PRO A 202 11.40 30.12 7.38
CA PRO A 202 10.10 29.73 6.84
C PRO A 202 8.90 30.26 7.62
N PHE A 203 7.90 30.77 6.90
CA PHE A 203 6.59 31.12 7.46
C PHE A 203 5.64 29.91 7.41
N PHE A 204 5.07 29.53 8.57
CA PHE A 204 4.19 28.37 8.70
C PHE A 204 2.73 28.79 8.96
N PRO A 205 1.77 28.56 8.04
CA PRO A 205 0.38 28.93 8.25
C PRO A 205 -0.29 28.04 9.29
N LYS A 206 -0.79 28.63 10.37
CA LYS A 206 -1.42 27.92 11.50
C LYS A 206 -2.71 27.21 11.06
N SER A 207 -2.86 25.91 11.37
CA SER A 207 -4.11 25.18 11.10
C SER A 207 -4.59 24.39 12.32
N GLU A 208 -5.64 24.91 12.95
CA GLU A 208 -6.33 24.25 14.06
C GLU A 208 -7.39 23.26 13.54
N ARG A 209 -7.68 22.20 14.31
CA ARG A 209 -8.73 21.24 13.94
C ARG A 209 -10.11 21.91 14.01
N ARG A 210 -10.72 22.22 12.87
CA ARG A 210 -12.19 22.26 12.80
C ARG A 210 -12.72 20.85 13.02
N ASN A 211 -13.64 20.71 13.98
CA ASN A 211 -14.23 19.42 14.32
C ASN A 211 -15.22 19.02 13.22
N PRO A 212 -15.10 17.84 12.57
CA PRO A 212 -16.01 17.46 11.48
C PRO A 212 -17.46 17.22 11.93
N PHE A 213 -17.67 16.95 13.22
CA PHE A 213 -18.99 16.87 13.83
C PHE A 213 -19.38 18.22 14.44
N GLY A 214 -20.28 18.92 13.75
CA GLY A 214 -21.05 20.01 14.34
C GLY A 214 -22.07 19.45 15.33
N TYR A 215 -21.64 19.22 16.57
CA TYR A 215 -22.58 19.00 17.68
C TYR A 215 -23.33 20.31 17.94
N VAL A 216 -24.50 20.46 17.31
CA VAL A 216 -25.45 21.51 17.65
C VAL A 216 -25.91 21.24 19.07
N ASN A 217 -25.51 22.11 20.00
CA ASN A 217 -25.80 21.94 21.41
C ASN A 217 -27.21 22.50 21.71
N GLU A 218 -28.23 21.91 21.07
CA GLU A 218 -29.64 22.25 21.30
C GLU A 218 -30.11 21.72 22.65
N ASN A 219 -29.86 22.48 23.71
CA ASN A 219 -30.59 22.35 24.96
C ASN A 219 -30.59 23.66 25.76
N LYS A 220 -31.80 24.10 26.13
CA LYS A 220 -32.20 25.29 26.94
C LYS A 220 -32.62 26.57 26.21
N ARG A 221 -33.87 26.56 25.72
CA ARG A 221 -34.79 27.72 25.86
C ARG A 221 -36.23 27.26 26.16
N LYS A 222 -36.60 27.28 27.44
CA LYS A 222 -37.89 27.74 28.04
C LYS A 222 -38.13 27.05 29.39
N ALA A 223 -38.10 27.83 30.48
CA ALA A 223 -38.53 27.42 31.82
C ALA A 223 -38.82 28.67 32.66
N GLU A 224 -39.96 29.33 32.39
CA GLU A 224 -40.58 30.46 33.11
C GLU A 224 -41.93 30.73 32.40
N ALA A 225 -43.04 31.06 33.05
CA ALA A 225 -43.51 30.83 34.43
C ALA A 225 -45.07 30.85 34.40
N LEU A 226 -45.74 30.57 35.53
CA LEU A 226 -47.21 30.68 35.62
C LEU A 226 -47.69 32.15 35.57
N PRO A 227 -49.00 32.36 35.33
CA PRO A 227 -49.82 32.75 36.49
C PRO A 227 -51.08 31.89 36.70
N GLU A 228 -51.53 31.81 37.95
CA GLU A 228 -52.81 31.23 38.37
C GLU A 228 -53.91 32.33 38.47
N SER A 229 -54.98 32.01 39.22
CA SER A 229 -56.01 32.91 39.80
C SER A 229 -57.33 33.06 38.98
N PRO A 230 -58.49 33.30 39.64
CA PRO A 230 -59.66 32.46 39.33
C PRO A 230 -61.03 33.17 39.25
N THR A 231 -62.09 32.35 39.13
CA THR A 231 -63.49 32.57 39.55
C THR A 231 -64.46 33.49 38.77
N ALA A 232 -65.68 32.94 38.62
CA ALA A 232 -66.99 33.60 38.69
C ALA A 232 -67.58 34.39 37.49
N ALA A 233 -68.53 33.74 36.81
CA ALA A 233 -69.74 34.39 36.27
C ALA A 233 -70.99 33.50 36.57
N LYS A 234 -72.19 34.08 36.70
CA LYS A 234 -73.38 33.40 37.26
C LYS A 234 -74.45 33.08 36.19
N LYS A 235 -75.19 31.97 36.39
CA LYS A 235 -76.50 31.69 35.74
C LYS A 235 -77.56 32.67 36.27
N PRO A 236 -78.53 33.09 35.44
CA PRO A 236 -79.91 32.56 35.55
C PRO A 236 -80.61 32.46 34.17
N ARG A 237 -81.84 31.94 33.98
CA ARG A 237 -82.75 31.14 34.85
C ARG A 237 -83.60 30.18 33.98
N ALA A 238 -84.05 29.12 34.62
CA ALA A 238 -84.85 28.02 34.08
C ALA A 238 -86.22 28.36 33.45
N SER A 239 -86.69 27.47 32.58
CA SER A 239 -88.10 27.05 32.51
C SER A 239 -88.20 25.52 32.67
N ARG A 240 -89.40 24.98 32.94
CA ARG A 240 -89.63 23.56 33.31
C ARG A 240 -90.37 22.79 32.23
N SER A 241 -89.96 21.54 32.01
CA SER A 241 -90.88 20.40 31.88
C SER A 241 -90.26 19.17 32.56
N VAL A 242 -91.10 18.24 33.02
CA VAL A 242 -90.72 17.04 33.77
C VAL A 242 -91.37 15.84 33.10
N GLY A 243 -90.63 14.74 32.95
CA GLY A 243 -91.16 13.49 32.36
C GLY A 243 -90.14 12.56 31.68
N GLY A 244 -88.94 13.04 31.32
CA GLY A 244 -87.99 12.24 30.53
C GLY A 244 -86.50 12.51 30.80
N LYS A 245 -86.13 12.89 32.03
CA LYS A 245 -84.75 13.33 32.35
C LYS A 245 -83.72 12.20 32.32
N VAL A 246 -83.95 11.11 33.05
CA VAL A 246 -82.96 10.04 33.26
C VAL A 246 -82.43 9.49 31.93
N LYS A 247 -83.30 9.19 30.95
CA LYS A 247 -82.86 8.75 29.61
C LYS A 247 -82.04 9.78 28.84
N LYS A 248 -82.26 11.09 29.03
CA LYS A 248 -81.44 12.13 28.38
C LYS A 248 -80.10 12.34 29.07
N GLU A 249 -80.05 12.24 30.39
CA GLU A 249 -78.82 12.37 31.18
C GLU A 249 -77.89 11.16 30.93
N VAL A 250 -78.43 9.92 30.87
CA VAL A 250 -77.68 8.72 30.45
C VAL A 250 -77.18 8.85 29.00
N GLN A 251 -78.03 9.28 28.05
CA GLN A 251 -77.62 9.45 26.66
C GLN A 251 -76.48 10.46 26.51
N GLN A 252 -76.55 11.60 27.20
CA GLN A 252 -75.49 12.62 27.17
C GLN A 252 -74.18 12.11 27.78
N GLN A 253 -74.23 11.31 28.85
CA GLN A 253 -73.04 10.69 29.43
C GLN A 253 -72.41 9.65 28.48
N GLN A 254 -73.23 8.80 27.84
CA GLN A 254 -72.74 7.87 26.82
C GLN A 254 -72.16 8.59 25.60
N ASP A 255 -72.80 9.66 25.13
CA ASP A 255 -72.34 10.47 23.99
C ASP A 255 -70.97 11.11 24.26
N LEU A 256 -70.72 11.56 25.49
CA LEU A 256 -69.42 12.10 25.93
C LEU A 256 -68.34 11.02 26.13
N LEU A 257 -68.71 9.75 26.30
CA LEU A 257 -67.79 8.62 26.49
C LEU A 257 -67.53 7.81 25.22
N LYS A 258 -68.12 8.18 24.07
CA LYS A 258 -67.95 7.49 22.77
C LYS A 258 -66.49 7.24 22.42
N ASP A 259 -65.64 8.26 22.46
CA ASP A 259 -64.22 8.18 22.12
C ASP A 259 -63.45 7.22 23.05
N VAL A 260 -63.88 7.11 24.31
CA VAL A 260 -63.33 6.19 25.32
C VAL A 260 -63.74 4.75 24.99
N PHE A 261 -65.00 4.54 24.62
CA PHE A 261 -65.48 3.23 24.17
C PHE A 261 -64.87 2.79 22.84
N GLU A 262 -64.62 3.69 21.89
CA GLU A 262 -63.91 3.36 20.65
C GLU A 262 -62.44 3.00 20.90
N GLN A 263 -61.75 3.70 21.81
CA GLN A 263 -60.42 3.30 22.26
C GLN A 263 -60.44 1.90 22.90
N ALA A 264 -61.43 1.60 23.75
CA ALA A 264 -61.58 0.28 24.38
C ALA A 264 -61.88 -0.84 23.35
N ARG A 265 -62.71 -0.59 22.33
CA ARG A 265 -62.92 -1.51 21.19
C ARG A 265 -61.61 -1.75 20.41
N ASN A 266 -60.86 -0.68 20.10
CA ASN A 266 -59.58 -0.74 19.39
C ASN A 266 -58.42 -1.40 20.18
N LEU A 267 -58.65 -1.69 21.46
CA LEU A 267 -57.75 -2.42 22.36
C LEU A 267 -58.28 -3.82 22.72
N HIS A 268 -59.48 -4.19 22.25
CA HIS A 268 -60.14 -5.49 22.48
C HIS A 268 -60.28 -5.82 23.98
N ILE A 269 -60.71 -4.85 24.78
CA ILE A 269 -61.01 -5.06 26.20
C ILE A 269 -62.31 -5.88 26.31
N GLU A 270 -62.26 -7.03 26.98
CA GLU A 270 -63.45 -7.85 27.21
C GLU A 270 -64.36 -7.22 28.28
N ASN A 271 -65.67 -7.47 28.21
CA ASN A 271 -66.72 -6.93 29.10
C ASN A 271 -67.12 -5.44 28.88
N LEU A 272 -66.90 -4.84 27.69
CA LEU A 272 -67.37 -3.48 27.37
C LEU A 272 -68.86 -3.22 27.72
N GLU A 273 -69.68 -4.26 27.64
CA GLU A 273 -71.12 -4.26 27.97
C GLU A 273 -71.41 -3.84 29.43
N LYS A 274 -70.49 -4.12 30.38
CA LYS A 274 -70.60 -3.63 31.78
C LYS A 274 -70.77 -2.12 31.84
N TRP A 275 -70.13 -1.39 30.92
CA TRP A 275 -70.08 0.08 30.92
C TRP A 275 -70.99 0.73 29.86
N GLN A 276 -71.58 -0.02 28.92
CA GLN A 276 -72.51 0.49 27.90
C GLN A 276 -73.99 0.29 28.28
N GLN A 277 -74.34 0.61 29.53
CA GLN A 277 -75.70 0.43 30.07
C GLN A 277 -76.61 1.63 29.83
N THR A 278 -77.86 1.39 29.44
CA THR A 278 -78.86 2.43 29.09
C THR A 278 -79.83 2.79 30.22
N GLU A 279 -79.74 2.12 31.38
CA GLU A 279 -80.71 2.28 32.48
C GLU A 279 -80.24 3.18 33.63
N LYS A 280 -78.91 3.31 33.80
CA LYS A 280 -78.27 4.00 34.94
C LYS A 280 -77.12 4.88 34.44
N VAL A 281 -76.94 6.03 35.07
CA VAL A 281 -75.76 6.90 34.92
C VAL A 281 -74.57 6.20 35.59
N LEU A 282 -73.44 6.07 34.89
CA LEU A 282 -72.21 5.52 35.46
C LEU A 282 -71.70 6.45 36.58
N SER A 283 -71.22 5.89 37.69
CA SER A 283 -70.50 6.66 38.70
C SER A 283 -69.07 6.97 38.23
N ASP A 284 -68.48 8.03 38.78
CA ASP A 284 -67.10 8.44 38.42
C ASP A 284 -66.09 7.30 38.63
N THR A 285 -66.31 6.45 39.64
CA THR A 285 -65.53 5.23 39.89
C THR A 285 -65.62 4.20 38.75
N GLU A 286 -66.80 3.99 38.16
CA GLU A 286 -67.03 3.06 37.04
C GLU A 286 -66.37 3.60 35.76
N ILE A 287 -66.29 4.93 35.61
CA ILE A 287 -65.61 5.61 34.51
C ILE A 287 -64.08 5.54 34.65
N ASP A 288 -63.56 5.70 35.88
CA ASP A 288 -62.12 5.62 36.13
C ASP A 288 -61.59 4.17 36.07
N GLU A 289 -62.39 3.16 36.46
CA GLU A 289 -62.11 1.75 36.13
C GLU A 289 -61.87 1.54 34.62
N LEU A 290 -62.74 2.10 33.77
CA LEU A 290 -62.65 1.96 32.32
C LEU A 290 -61.41 2.67 31.75
N LYS A 291 -61.08 3.87 32.25
CA LYS A 291 -59.85 4.60 31.86
C LYS A 291 -58.60 3.82 32.27
N GLU A 292 -58.59 3.22 33.45
CA GLU A 292 -57.45 2.44 33.95
C GLU A 292 -57.24 1.18 33.10
N ALA A 293 -58.32 0.46 32.78
CA ALA A 293 -58.27 -0.69 31.87
C ALA A 293 -57.74 -0.32 30.47
N ILE A 294 -58.13 0.85 29.94
CA ILE A 294 -57.59 1.40 28.69
C ILE A 294 -56.10 1.74 28.82
N ARG A 295 -55.66 2.36 29.93
CA ARG A 295 -54.24 2.69 30.13
C ARG A 295 -53.39 1.42 30.19
N VAL A 296 -53.81 0.42 30.97
CA VAL A 296 -53.15 -0.89 31.06
C VAL A 296 -53.06 -1.54 29.68
N ALA A 297 -54.16 -1.63 28.93
CA ALA A 297 -54.16 -2.24 27.60
C ALA A 297 -53.28 -1.49 26.57
N GLN A 298 -53.12 -0.16 26.68
CA GLN A 298 -52.18 0.61 25.85
C GLN A 298 -50.71 0.37 26.26
N GLU A 299 -50.45 0.22 27.55
CA GLU A 299 -49.12 -0.05 28.11
C GLU A 299 -48.64 -1.45 27.73
N ASP A 300 -49.50 -2.47 27.90
CA ASP A 300 -49.28 -3.87 27.51
C ASP A 300 -49.00 -3.99 26.00
N LYS A 301 -49.76 -3.28 25.16
CA LYS A 301 -49.57 -3.23 23.71
C LYS A 301 -48.23 -2.58 23.33
N ARG A 302 -47.79 -1.55 24.06
CA ARG A 302 -46.46 -0.94 23.91
C ARG A 302 -45.34 -1.85 24.37
N GLU A 303 -45.53 -2.62 25.43
CA GLU A 303 -44.55 -3.59 25.93
C GLU A 303 -44.32 -4.73 24.93
N ARG A 304 -45.41 -5.36 24.47
CA ARG A 304 -45.37 -6.39 23.41
C ARG A 304 -44.70 -5.88 22.13
N GLU A 305 -44.87 -4.61 21.75
CA GLU A 305 -44.18 -4.03 20.58
C GLU A 305 -42.68 -3.77 20.84
N LYS A 306 -42.29 -3.35 22.06
CA LYS A 306 -40.87 -3.23 22.45
C LYS A 306 -40.19 -4.60 22.41
N ASP A 307 -40.81 -5.64 22.98
CA ASP A 307 -40.23 -6.97 23.07
C ASP A 307 -40.15 -7.65 21.71
N ARG A 308 -41.14 -7.47 20.82
CA ARG A 308 -41.03 -7.94 19.43
C ARG A 308 -39.84 -7.30 18.72
N LYS A 309 -39.65 -5.97 18.84
CA LYS A 309 -38.49 -5.25 18.27
C LYS A 309 -37.16 -5.65 18.91
N LYS A 310 -37.16 -5.99 20.20
CA LYS A 310 -35.99 -6.51 20.93
C LYS A 310 -35.61 -7.89 20.39
N LEU A 311 -36.57 -8.80 20.21
CA LEU A 311 -36.38 -10.13 19.64
C LEU A 311 -35.95 -10.08 18.16
N GLU A 312 -36.56 -9.22 17.34
CA GLU A 312 -36.14 -8.93 15.96
C GLU A 312 -34.67 -8.47 15.93
N LYS A 313 -34.29 -7.53 16.80
CA LYS A 313 -32.92 -7.04 16.94
C LYS A 313 -31.94 -8.10 17.45
N GLU A 314 -32.37 -8.97 18.36
CA GLU A 314 -31.56 -10.06 18.91
C GLU A 314 -31.32 -11.17 17.89
N ASN A 315 -32.35 -11.59 17.15
CA ASN A 315 -32.21 -12.53 16.02
C ASN A 315 -31.29 -11.96 14.93
N LEU A 316 -31.47 -10.68 14.56
CA LEU A 316 -30.60 -10.02 13.59
C LEU A 316 -29.16 -9.87 14.10
N ALA A 317 -28.95 -9.68 15.41
CA ALA A 317 -27.63 -9.67 16.01
C ALA A 317 -27.00 -11.07 16.08
N ALA A 318 -27.79 -12.13 16.32
CA ALA A 318 -27.34 -13.51 16.30
C ALA A 318 -26.91 -13.94 14.88
N GLN A 319 -27.72 -13.63 13.86
CA GLN A 319 -27.37 -13.86 12.45
C GLN A 319 -26.09 -13.13 12.04
N LYS A 320 -25.84 -11.92 12.60
CA LYS A 320 -24.66 -11.08 12.36
C LYS A 320 -23.45 -11.41 13.27
N ARG A 321 -23.52 -12.43 14.13
CA ARG A 321 -22.33 -12.91 14.84
C ARG A 321 -21.32 -13.45 13.82
N PRO A 322 -20.01 -13.20 13.98
CA PRO A 322 -18.99 -13.90 13.20
C PRO A 322 -19.17 -15.41 13.40
N ARG A 323 -19.46 -16.11 12.30
CA ARG A 323 -19.52 -17.56 12.21
C ARG A 323 -18.40 -18.02 11.28
N ASP A 324 -17.99 -19.27 11.42
CA ASP A 324 -17.15 -19.91 10.41
C ASP A 324 -18.00 -20.14 9.14
N ASP A 325 -17.36 -20.13 7.98
CA ASP A 325 -18.05 -20.20 6.67
C ASP A 325 -18.84 -21.52 6.53
N LEU A 326 -18.29 -22.59 7.12
CA LEU A 326 -18.90 -23.92 7.23
C LEU A 326 -20.16 -23.98 8.13
N TYR A 327 -20.48 -22.90 8.85
CA TYR A 327 -21.68 -22.74 9.69
C TYR A 327 -22.62 -21.63 9.18
N CYS A 328 -22.47 -21.22 7.92
CA CYS A 328 -23.40 -20.34 7.21
C CYS A 328 -24.54 -21.15 6.58
N ASP A 329 -25.78 -20.71 6.77
CA ASP A 329 -26.98 -21.44 6.33
C ASP A 329 -27.25 -21.35 4.81
N ASP A 330 -26.47 -20.53 4.09
CA ASP A 330 -26.61 -20.21 2.67
C ASP A 330 -25.48 -20.78 1.77
N LEU A 331 -24.70 -21.73 2.30
CA LEU A 331 -23.64 -22.44 1.59
C LEU A 331 -24.12 -23.03 0.25
N LYS A 332 -23.44 -22.65 -0.83
CA LYS A 332 -23.65 -23.17 -2.19
C LYS A 332 -22.53 -24.16 -2.53
N GLN A 333 -22.87 -25.22 -3.27
CA GLN A 333 -21.85 -26.09 -3.85
C GLN A 333 -20.96 -25.28 -4.80
N LEU A 334 -19.64 -25.51 -4.74
CA LEU A 334 -18.69 -24.90 -5.66
C LEU A 334 -19.03 -25.31 -7.11
N PRO A 335 -18.86 -24.41 -8.09
CA PRO A 335 -19.09 -24.74 -9.49
C PRO A 335 -18.12 -25.85 -9.91
N GLN A 336 -18.64 -26.93 -10.49
CA GLN A 336 -17.82 -28.01 -11.05
C GLN A 336 -17.10 -27.49 -12.30
N LEU A 337 -15.84 -27.11 -12.13
CA LEU A 337 -14.96 -26.72 -13.23
C LEU A 337 -14.67 -27.97 -14.09
N LYS A 338 -14.79 -27.82 -15.41
CA LYS A 338 -14.38 -28.89 -16.33
C LYS A 338 -12.84 -29.06 -16.26
N PRO A 339 -12.32 -30.29 -16.34
CA PRO A 339 -10.89 -30.53 -16.51
C PRO A 339 -10.34 -29.78 -17.73
N LEU A 340 -9.09 -29.33 -17.64
CA LEU A 340 -8.37 -28.79 -18.80
C LEU A 340 -7.93 -29.96 -19.69
N GLU A 341 -8.51 -30.06 -20.89
CA GLU A 341 -8.10 -31.04 -21.89
C GLU A 341 -6.77 -30.62 -22.52
N LEU A 342 -5.69 -31.33 -22.17
CA LEU A 342 -4.36 -31.12 -22.75
C LEU A 342 -4.20 -31.92 -24.06
N PRO A 343 -3.36 -31.47 -25.01
CA PRO A 343 -3.04 -32.23 -26.22
C PRO A 343 -2.44 -33.60 -25.89
N SER A 344 -2.75 -34.62 -26.69
CA SER A 344 -2.35 -36.02 -26.44
C SER A 344 -0.83 -36.31 -26.42
N TYR A 345 0.00 -35.34 -26.84
CA TYR A 345 1.46 -35.40 -26.77
C TYR A 345 2.05 -34.74 -25.50
N MET A 346 1.20 -34.14 -24.66
CA MET A 346 1.61 -33.30 -23.53
C MET A 346 1.10 -33.87 -22.20
N THR A 347 2.02 -34.22 -21.30
CA THR A 347 1.66 -34.62 -19.94
C THR A 347 1.33 -33.39 -19.09
N PRO A 348 0.55 -33.53 -18.01
CA PRO A 348 0.31 -32.44 -17.06
C PRO A 348 1.61 -31.91 -16.43
N GLU A 349 2.61 -32.77 -16.25
CA GLU A 349 3.94 -32.42 -15.73
C GLU A 349 4.73 -31.57 -16.72
N ALA A 350 4.75 -31.95 -17.99
CA ALA A 350 5.39 -31.17 -19.06
C ALA A 350 4.73 -29.79 -19.26
N PHE A 351 3.40 -29.72 -19.12
CA PHE A 351 2.67 -28.46 -19.09
C PHE A 351 3.03 -27.62 -17.86
N GLY A 352 3.17 -28.25 -16.69
CA GLY A 352 3.67 -27.62 -15.46
C GLY A 352 5.09 -27.04 -15.60
N GLN A 353 5.98 -27.73 -16.31
CA GLN A 353 7.33 -27.21 -16.59
C GLN A 353 7.30 -26.00 -17.54
N ALA A 354 6.50 -26.05 -18.61
CA ALA A 354 6.32 -24.90 -19.49
C ALA A 354 5.70 -23.68 -18.76
N LEU A 355 4.78 -23.92 -17.82
CA LEU A 355 4.23 -22.88 -16.92
C LEU A 355 5.30 -22.33 -15.97
N SER A 356 6.13 -23.19 -15.36
CA SER A 356 7.27 -22.79 -14.51
C SER A 356 8.25 -21.88 -15.27
N MET A 357 8.60 -22.24 -16.50
CA MET A 357 9.45 -21.44 -17.38
C MET A 357 8.80 -20.10 -17.72
N SER A 358 7.53 -20.10 -18.15
CA SER A 358 6.82 -18.86 -18.51
C SER A 358 6.63 -17.92 -17.30
N GLN A 359 6.34 -18.48 -16.12
CA GLN A 359 6.27 -17.71 -14.88
C GLN A 359 7.62 -17.12 -14.50
N PHE A 360 8.74 -17.83 -14.71
CA PHE A 360 10.07 -17.28 -14.50
C PHE A 360 10.32 -16.06 -15.40
N PHE A 361 10.16 -16.18 -16.72
CA PHE A 361 10.40 -15.06 -17.64
C PHE A 361 9.46 -13.86 -17.37
N SER A 362 8.18 -14.11 -17.03
CA SER A 362 7.26 -13.05 -16.59
C SER A 362 7.65 -12.42 -15.25
N THR A 363 8.15 -13.20 -14.29
CA THR A 363 8.53 -12.70 -12.96
C THR A 363 9.84 -11.90 -12.99
N PHE A 364 10.75 -12.24 -13.89
CA PHE A 364 12.11 -11.66 -14.00
C PHE A 364 12.32 -10.86 -15.30
N SER A 365 11.22 -10.44 -15.95
CA SER A 365 11.21 -9.71 -17.24
C SER A 365 12.16 -8.52 -17.32
N ASN A 366 12.31 -7.77 -16.22
CA ASN A 366 13.27 -6.66 -16.08
C ASN A 366 14.76 -7.03 -16.32
N PHE A 367 15.07 -8.32 -16.46
CA PHE A 367 16.42 -8.82 -16.77
C PHE A 367 16.54 -9.44 -18.17
N PHE A 368 15.45 -9.43 -18.95
CA PHE A 368 15.35 -9.99 -20.30
C PHE A 368 14.95 -8.89 -21.29
N GLU A 369 15.72 -7.80 -21.28
CA GLU A 369 15.55 -6.64 -22.16
C GLU A 369 15.40 -7.08 -23.63
N ASP A 370 14.44 -6.46 -24.32
CA ASP A 370 14.03 -6.73 -25.70
C ASP A 370 13.51 -8.15 -26.04
N ILE A 371 13.22 -9.03 -25.05
CA ILE A 371 12.70 -10.39 -25.34
C ILE A 371 11.50 -10.77 -24.45
N GLU A 372 10.28 -10.55 -24.98
CA GLU A 372 9.08 -11.21 -24.43
C GLU A 372 9.10 -12.71 -24.72
N ILE A 373 8.93 -13.56 -23.69
CA ILE A 373 8.91 -15.02 -23.79
C ILE A 373 7.56 -15.53 -23.27
N THR A 374 6.73 -16.03 -24.20
CA THR A 374 5.38 -16.48 -23.88
C THR A 374 5.34 -17.96 -23.44
N LEU A 375 4.22 -18.41 -22.86
CA LEU A 375 3.98 -19.84 -22.60
C LEU A 375 4.06 -20.68 -23.90
N LYS A 376 3.66 -20.12 -25.04
CA LYS A 376 3.79 -20.76 -26.35
C LYS A 376 5.27 -20.97 -26.71
N ASP A 377 6.13 -19.97 -26.50
CA ASP A 377 7.58 -20.10 -26.73
C ASP A 377 8.18 -21.19 -25.84
N CYS A 378 7.79 -21.27 -24.57
CA CYS A 378 8.24 -22.33 -23.65
C CYS A 378 7.86 -23.72 -24.16
N ILE A 379 6.61 -23.92 -24.59
CA ILE A 379 6.13 -25.20 -25.15
C ILE A 379 6.89 -25.55 -26.45
N VAL A 380 7.07 -24.58 -27.36
CA VAL A 380 7.80 -24.77 -28.62
C VAL A 380 9.28 -25.11 -28.37
N ALA A 381 9.92 -24.44 -27.41
CA ALA A 381 11.32 -24.67 -27.06
C ALA A 381 11.56 -26.10 -26.56
N LEU A 382 10.67 -26.64 -25.73
CA LEU A 382 10.81 -28.01 -25.21
C LEU A 382 10.49 -29.09 -26.27
N TYR A 383 9.43 -28.93 -27.07
CA TYR A 383 8.94 -29.99 -27.95
C TYR A 383 9.53 -29.98 -29.38
N GLN A 384 9.91 -28.83 -29.95
CA GLN A 384 10.27 -28.77 -31.38
C GLN A 384 11.76 -29.06 -31.65
N LYS A 385 12.04 -30.10 -32.44
CA LYS A 385 13.41 -30.53 -32.82
C LYS A 385 14.00 -29.87 -34.08
N THR A 386 13.32 -28.89 -34.68
CA THR A 386 13.83 -28.22 -35.90
C THR A 386 15.06 -27.36 -35.60
N GLY A 387 16.08 -27.38 -36.47
CA GLY A 387 17.21 -26.42 -36.47
C GLY A 387 16.85 -24.95 -36.79
N ARG A 388 15.57 -24.59 -36.65
CA ARG A 388 15.01 -23.24 -36.65
C ARG A 388 14.05 -23.05 -35.46
N ASN A 389 14.30 -23.73 -34.34
CA ASN A 389 13.55 -23.51 -33.10
C ASN A 389 13.98 -22.17 -32.49
N ASP A 390 13.43 -21.09 -33.04
CA ASP A 390 13.63 -19.71 -32.61
C ASP A 390 13.34 -19.53 -31.12
N SER A 391 12.27 -20.12 -30.59
CA SER A 391 11.92 -20.04 -29.17
C SER A 391 12.98 -20.67 -28.26
N LEU A 392 13.57 -21.82 -28.62
CA LEU A 392 14.67 -22.43 -27.85
C LEU A 392 15.95 -21.57 -27.90
N VAL A 393 16.30 -21.07 -29.08
CA VAL A 393 17.48 -20.19 -29.25
C VAL A 393 17.29 -18.89 -28.46
N ARG A 394 16.12 -18.24 -28.57
CA ARG A 394 15.77 -17.03 -27.81
C ARG A 394 15.81 -17.26 -26.31
N ILE A 395 15.25 -18.36 -25.80
CA ILE A 395 15.30 -18.70 -24.37
C ILE A 395 16.74 -18.89 -23.88
N LEU A 396 17.56 -19.69 -24.59
CA LEU A 396 18.94 -19.97 -24.18
C LEU A 396 19.83 -18.72 -24.34
N THR A 397 19.69 -17.93 -25.41
CA THR A 397 20.38 -16.65 -25.58
C THR A 397 19.95 -15.63 -24.53
N ALA A 398 18.67 -15.57 -24.15
CA ALA A 398 18.20 -14.70 -23.06
C ALA A 398 18.88 -15.07 -21.74
N LEU A 399 18.82 -16.34 -21.33
CA LEU A 399 19.47 -16.84 -20.10
C LEU A 399 20.98 -16.56 -20.08
N LEU A 400 21.68 -16.82 -21.19
CA LEU A 400 23.13 -16.58 -21.30
C LEU A 400 23.48 -15.08 -21.32
N LYS A 401 22.71 -14.21 -21.99
CA LYS A 401 22.89 -12.75 -21.97
C LYS A 401 22.67 -12.19 -20.56
N THR A 402 21.57 -12.55 -19.90
CA THR A 402 21.28 -12.11 -18.53
C THR A 402 22.36 -12.57 -17.55
N ARG A 403 22.90 -13.79 -17.73
CA ARG A 403 24.05 -14.29 -16.96
C ARG A 403 25.29 -13.44 -17.23
N ALA A 404 25.61 -13.11 -18.48
CA ALA A 404 26.75 -12.24 -18.83
C ALA A 404 26.64 -10.86 -18.15
N ILE A 405 25.47 -10.22 -18.22
CA ILE A 405 25.18 -8.92 -17.56
C ILE A 405 25.36 -9.02 -16.04
N CYS A 406 24.94 -10.13 -15.42
CA CYS A 406 25.13 -10.34 -13.97
C CYS A 406 26.61 -10.57 -13.60
N VAL A 407 27.40 -11.27 -14.43
CA VAL A 407 28.86 -11.42 -14.23
C VAL A 407 29.57 -10.07 -14.41
N GLU A 408 29.30 -9.33 -15.50
CA GLU A 408 29.92 -8.03 -15.77
C GLU A 408 29.74 -7.04 -14.61
N LYS A 409 28.53 -7.00 -14.06
CA LYS A 409 28.13 -6.09 -12.97
C LYS A 409 28.64 -6.51 -11.59
N GLU A 410 28.89 -7.79 -11.34
CA GLU A 410 29.30 -8.31 -10.03
C GLU A 410 30.80 -8.57 -9.92
N ASP A 411 31.41 -9.02 -11.01
CA ASP A 411 32.76 -9.57 -11.11
C ASP A 411 33.64 -8.83 -12.14
N GLY A 412 33.04 -8.38 -13.26
CA GLY A 412 33.76 -7.92 -14.46
C GLY A 412 34.20 -9.08 -15.37
N ASP A 413 34.94 -8.78 -16.44
CA ASP A 413 35.66 -9.81 -17.22
C ASP A 413 37.10 -9.96 -16.70
N GLU A 414 37.44 -11.14 -16.21
CA GLU A 414 38.77 -11.53 -15.76
C GLU A 414 39.85 -11.48 -16.88
N ALA A 415 39.47 -11.29 -18.15
CA ALA A 415 40.40 -10.94 -19.23
C ALA A 415 40.95 -9.50 -19.12
N ASN A 416 40.31 -8.63 -18.32
CA ASN A 416 40.73 -7.24 -18.11
C ASN A 416 41.98 -7.17 -17.21
N PRO A 417 43.13 -6.66 -17.70
CA PRO A 417 44.38 -6.61 -16.93
C PRO A 417 44.37 -5.64 -15.75
N LYS A 418 43.26 -4.92 -15.51
CA LYS A 418 43.03 -4.12 -14.30
C LYS A 418 42.47 -4.92 -13.12
N ILE A 419 42.03 -6.17 -13.34
CA ILE A 419 41.55 -7.05 -12.27
C ILE A 419 42.75 -7.71 -11.61
N ASP A 420 42.90 -7.48 -10.32
CA ASP A 420 43.85 -8.20 -9.48
C ASP A 420 43.45 -9.68 -9.38
N ASN A 421 44.40 -10.54 -9.74
CA ASN A 421 44.23 -11.99 -9.77
C ASN A 421 45.12 -12.70 -8.73
N GLU A 422 45.60 -12.00 -7.70
CA GLU A 422 46.38 -12.62 -6.62
C GLU A 422 45.58 -13.66 -5.79
N MET A 423 46.30 -14.65 -5.27
CA MET A 423 45.74 -15.77 -4.52
C MET A 423 45.38 -15.39 -3.08
N SER A 424 44.09 -15.32 -2.78
CA SER A 424 43.63 -15.09 -1.39
C SER A 424 43.70 -16.36 -0.53
N ASN A 425 43.74 -16.20 0.80
CA ASN A 425 43.69 -17.31 1.76
C ASN A 425 42.40 -18.13 1.63
N GLU A 426 41.28 -17.47 1.32
CA GLU A 426 39.98 -18.12 1.14
C GLU A 426 39.96 -18.94 -0.17
N THR A 427 40.54 -18.37 -1.24
CA THR A 427 40.75 -19.07 -2.53
C THR A 427 41.61 -20.32 -2.35
N TYR A 428 42.69 -20.22 -1.55
CA TYR A 428 43.54 -21.36 -1.21
C TYR A 428 42.79 -22.44 -0.41
N ALA A 429 41.84 -22.07 0.47
CA ALA A 429 41.00 -23.02 1.17
C ALA A 429 40.04 -23.79 0.22
N VAL A 430 39.53 -23.15 -0.84
CA VAL A 430 38.74 -23.82 -1.89
C VAL A 430 39.57 -24.86 -2.64
N PHE A 431 40.79 -24.52 -3.07
CA PHE A 431 41.67 -25.45 -3.77
C PHE A 431 42.15 -26.63 -2.89
N ASN A 432 42.19 -26.44 -1.57
CA ASN A 432 42.48 -27.51 -0.60
C ASN A 432 41.23 -28.30 -0.13
N ASN A 433 40.05 -28.04 -0.71
CA ASN A 433 38.84 -28.83 -0.42
C ASN A 433 39.02 -30.28 -0.88
N LYS A 434 38.95 -31.23 0.07
CA LYS A 434 39.21 -32.67 -0.16
C LYS A 434 38.32 -33.33 -1.22
N LYS A 435 37.11 -32.83 -1.48
CA LYS A 435 36.17 -33.38 -2.47
C LYS A 435 36.22 -32.65 -3.80
N HIS A 436 36.36 -31.33 -3.78
CA HIS A 436 36.15 -30.48 -4.96
C HIS A 436 37.41 -29.74 -5.46
N GLY A 437 38.40 -29.49 -4.60
CA GLY A 437 39.53 -28.60 -4.91
C GLY A 437 40.33 -29.01 -6.14
N ALA A 438 40.58 -30.31 -6.33
CA ALA A 438 41.25 -30.84 -7.52
C ALA A 438 40.49 -30.55 -8.82
N LYS A 439 39.15 -30.70 -8.84
CA LYS A 439 38.33 -30.42 -10.02
C LYS A 439 38.19 -28.92 -10.28
N ILE A 440 38.10 -28.10 -9.25
CA ILE A 440 38.10 -26.63 -9.41
C ILE A 440 39.45 -26.15 -9.99
N MET A 441 40.58 -26.70 -9.56
CA MET A 441 41.89 -26.38 -10.17
C MET A 441 42.01 -26.83 -11.64
N GLU A 442 41.27 -27.85 -12.06
CA GLU A 442 41.14 -28.24 -13.47
C GLU A 442 40.25 -27.25 -14.24
N LEU A 443 39.09 -26.90 -13.68
CA LEU A 443 38.13 -25.95 -14.25
C LEU A 443 38.71 -24.55 -14.41
N ASN A 444 39.50 -24.07 -13.44
CA ASN A 444 40.22 -22.80 -13.54
C ASN A 444 41.17 -22.78 -14.75
N LYS A 445 41.95 -23.85 -14.95
CA LYS A 445 42.85 -23.99 -16.11
C LYS A 445 42.08 -24.09 -17.43
N LEU A 446 40.91 -24.72 -17.41
CA LEU A 446 40.04 -24.84 -18.58
C LEU A 446 39.40 -23.49 -18.95
N HIS A 447 38.90 -22.75 -17.94
CA HIS A 447 38.38 -21.40 -18.09
C HIS A 447 39.46 -20.44 -18.61
N GLU A 448 40.66 -20.46 -18.00
CA GLU A 448 41.80 -19.66 -18.45
C GLU A 448 42.24 -20.01 -19.88
N LYS A 449 42.27 -21.30 -20.25
CA LYS A 449 42.56 -21.73 -21.62
C LYS A 449 41.59 -21.11 -22.62
N TYR A 450 40.28 -21.16 -22.36
CA TYR A 450 39.28 -20.59 -23.27
C TYR A 450 39.28 -19.05 -23.26
N ARG A 451 39.46 -18.41 -22.09
CA ARG A 451 39.69 -16.95 -21.96
C ARG A 451 40.86 -16.50 -22.84
N THR A 452 41.98 -17.22 -22.78
CA THR A 452 43.20 -16.93 -23.56
C THR A 452 43.01 -17.18 -25.06
N LEU A 453 42.22 -18.21 -25.43
CA LEU A 453 41.92 -18.53 -26.83
C LEU A 453 41.00 -17.51 -27.51
N HIS A 454 40.02 -16.98 -26.78
CA HIS A 454 39.01 -16.06 -27.33
C HIS A 454 39.28 -14.58 -27.04
N GLY A 455 40.19 -14.25 -26.11
CA GLY A 455 40.48 -12.89 -25.67
C GLY A 455 39.45 -12.29 -24.69
N ILE A 456 38.38 -13.02 -24.40
CA ILE A 456 37.30 -12.68 -23.46
C ILE A 456 36.88 -13.96 -22.72
N SER A 457 36.38 -13.83 -21.49
CA SER A 457 35.98 -15.01 -20.70
C SER A 457 34.70 -15.67 -21.24
N PRO A 458 34.51 -17.01 -21.08
CA PRO A 458 33.36 -17.75 -21.59
C PRO A 458 31.95 -17.13 -21.36
N PRO A 459 31.64 -16.44 -20.24
CA PRO A 459 30.35 -15.77 -20.07
C PRO A 459 30.03 -14.69 -21.12
N PHE A 460 31.03 -14.08 -21.74
CA PHE A 460 30.87 -12.94 -22.66
C PHE A 460 30.91 -13.33 -24.15
N LEU A 461 31.02 -14.62 -24.45
CA LEU A 461 31.02 -15.14 -25.83
C LEU A 461 29.68 -14.87 -26.52
N THR A 462 29.73 -14.38 -27.76
CA THR A 462 28.54 -13.96 -28.50
C THR A 462 27.71 -15.14 -29.01
N THR A 463 26.43 -15.17 -28.63
CA THR A 463 25.49 -16.25 -29.02
C THR A 463 24.70 -15.89 -30.28
N ASN A 464 24.81 -16.75 -31.28
CA ASN A 464 23.99 -16.79 -32.49
C ASN A 464 23.43 -18.21 -32.66
N TRP A 465 22.38 -18.40 -33.46
CA TRP A 465 21.74 -19.71 -33.66
C TRP A 465 22.70 -20.82 -34.16
N THR A 466 23.83 -20.46 -34.78
CA THR A 466 24.92 -21.37 -35.18
C THR A 466 25.98 -21.59 -34.10
N THR A 467 26.29 -20.59 -33.27
CA THR A 467 27.37 -20.67 -32.25
C THR A 467 26.88 -21.14 -30.90
N ILE A 468 25.57 -21.04 -30.63
CA ILE A 468 24.97 -21.26 -29.31
C ILE A 468 25.23 -22.64 -28.71
N SER A 469 25.42 -23.70 -29.53
CA SER A 469 25.72 -25.04 -28.99
C SER A 469 27.09 -25.09 -28.32
N GLU A 470 28.14 -24.58 -28.98
CA GLU A 470 29.49 -24.51 -28.42
C GLU A 470 29.61 -23.45 -27.32
N VAL A 471 29.04 -22.26 -27.52
CA VAL A 471 29.07 -21.20 -26.48
C VAL A 471 28.37 -21.66 -25.19
N LEU A 472 27.27 -22.42 -25.31
CA LEU A 472 26.62 -23.04 -24.17
C LEU A 472 27.51 -24.13 -23.55
N ARG A 473 28.07 -25.06 -24.35
CA ARG A 473 29.00 -26.08 -23.86
C ARG A 473 30.15 -25.48 -23.07
N LEU A 474 30.81 -24.44 -23.60
CA LEU A 474 31.89 -23.72 -22.93
C LEU A 474 31.45 -23.10 -21.59
N ASN A 475 30.24 -22.55 -21.52
CA ASN A 475 29.68 -22.01 -20.27
C ASN A 475 29.29 -23.09 -19.26
N LEU A 476 28.87 -24.27 -19.71
CA LEU A 476 28.61 -25.44 -18.86
C LEU A 476 29.93 -26.02 -18.30
N ILE A 477 30.87 -26.39 -19.16
CA ILE A 477 32.12 -27.07 -18.75
C ILE A 477 33.13 -26.16 -18.03
N THR A 478 32.93 -24.84 -18.02
CA THR A 478 33.72 -23.90 -17.20
C THR A 478 32.94 -23.35 -16.01
N SER A 479 31.74 -23.87 -15.72
CA SER A 479 30.97 -23.49 -14.55
C SER A 479 31.60 -24.02 -13.26
N GLY A 480 31.32 -23.36 -12.12
CA GLY A 480 31.95 -23.68 -10.83
C GLY A 480 33.46 -23.35 -10.74
N TYR A 481 34.03 -22.67 -11.74
CA TYR A 481 35.39 -22.13 -11.62
C TYR A 481 35.47 -21.09 -10.48
N CYS A 482 36.66 -20.99 -9.88
CA CYS A 482 36.95 -20.05 -8.81
C CYS A 482 37.62 -18.79 -9.39
N PRO A 483 37.07 -17.57 -9.22
CA PRO A 483 37.79 -16.35 -9.56
C PRO A 483 38.80 -16.04 -8.44
N MET A 484 39.82 -15.22 -8.73
CA MET A 484 40.88 -14.90 -7.76
C MET A 484 40.57 -13.62 -6.95
N GLY A 485 41.49 -13.25 -6.05
CA GLY A 485 41.55 -11.94 -5.39
C GLY A 485 40.25 -11.43 -4.77
N LEU A 486 39.98 -10.13 -4.97
CA LEU A 486 38.81 -9.44 -4.44
C LEU A 486 37.48 -9.91 -5.08
N VAL A 487 37.53 -10.48 -6.29
CA VAL A 487 36.34 -11.04 -6.97
C VAL A 487 35.80 -12.23 -6.21
N TYR A 488 36.68 -13.12 -5.71
CA TYR A 488 36.28 -14.24 -4.85
C TYR A 488 35.51 -13.77 -3.61
N GLN A 489 36.11 -12.86 -2.85
CA GLN A 489 35.52 -12.32 -1.61
C GLN A 489 34.21 -11.59 -1.89
N THR A 490 34.12 -10.92 -3.05
CA THR A 490 32.90 -10.27 -3.55
C THR A 490 31.79 -11.26 -3.85
N ARG A 491 32.06 -12.36 -4.59
CA ARG A 491 31.09 -13.43 -4.83
C ARG A 491 30.60 -14.05 -3.52
N ALA A 492 31.52 -14.53 -2.68
CA ALA A 492 31.19 -15.19 -1.42
C ALA A 492 30.32 -14.31 -0.50
N THR A 493 30.60 -13.00 -0.43
CA THR A 493 29.82 -12.05 0.37
C THR A 493 28.47 -11.71 -0.26
N LYS A 494 28.43 -11.31 -1.54
CA LYS A 494 27.22 -10.79 -2.19
C LYS A 494 26.23 -11.88 -2.61
N ARG A 495 26.70 -13.07 -2.99
CA ARG A 495 25.85 -14.22 -3.39
C ARG A 495 25.31 -15.02 -2.20
N GLY A 496 25.48 -14.51 -0.98
CA GLY A 496 24.89 -15.08 0.24
C GLY A 496 25.63 -16.30 0.79
N GLY A 497 26.94 -16.38 0.62
CA GLY A 497 27.79 -17.48 1.11
C GLY A 497 28.00 -18.64 0.14
N ILE A 498 27.34 -18.63 -1.03
CA ILE A 498 27.50 -19.63 -2.10
C ILE A 498 28.97 -19.72 -2.52
N GLN A 499 29.55 -20.93 -2.45
CA GLN A 499 30.92 -21.22 -2.87
C GLN A 499 30.96 -21.66 -4.34
N CYS A 500 32.14 -21.71 -4.94
CA CYS A 500 32.31 -22.12 -6.34
C CYS A 500 31.85 -23.56 -6.62
N TYR A 501 31.92 -24.44 -5.61
CA TYR A 501 31.40 -25.81 -5.70
C TYR A 501 29.89 -25.95 -5.39
N ASP A 502 29.22 -24.86 -5.03
CA ASP A 502 27.75 -24.81 -4.83
C ASP A 502 27.02 -24.24 -6.08
N ASP A 503 27.75 -24.01 -7.18
CA ASP A 503 27.19 -23.56 -8.46
C ASP A 503 26.29 -24.65 -9.08
N PRO A 504 24.99 -24.39 -9.37
CA PRO A 504 24.04 -25.42 -9.79
C PRO A 504 24.45 -26.20 -11.04
N VAL A 505 25.08 -25.54 -12.01
CA VAL A 505 25.56 -26.18 -13.23
C VAL A 505 26.74 -27.11 -12.95
N TYR A 506 27.70 -26.67 -12.13
CA TYR A 506 28.80 -27.53 -11.69
C TYR A 506 28.32 -28.73 -10.85
N VAL A 507 27.38 -28.51 -9.91
CA VAL A 507 26.80 -29.59 -9.11
C VAL A 507 26.11 -30.61 -10.00
N HIS A 508 25.29 -30.16 -10.96
CA HIS A 508 24.63 -31.04 -11.91
C HIS A 508 25.63 -31.83 -12.77
N LEU A 509 26.67 -31.19 -13.32
CA LEU A 509 27.69 -31.87 -14.15
C LEU A 509 28.61 -32.82 -13.38
N LEU A 510 28.64 -32.77 -12.03
CA LEU A 510 29.27 -33.80 -11.20
C LEU A 510 28.39 -35.05 -11.02
N GLU A 511 27.08 -34.94 -11.24
CA GLU A 511 26.10 -36.03 -11.10
C GLU A 511 25.72 -36.63 -12.46
N ASP A 512 25.52 -35.79 -13.48
CA ASP A 512 25.26 -36.18 -14.87
C ASP A 512 25.98 -35.24 -15.88
N PRO A 513 27.07 -35.68 -16.52
CA PRO A 513 27.76 -34.90 -17.56
C PRO A 513 27.11 -34.99 -18.95
N THR A 514 26.07 -35.83 -19.14
CA THR A 514 25.54 -36.23 -20.46
C THR A 514 25.21 -35.05 -21.38
N ILE A 515 24.65 -33.97 -20.84
CA ILE A 515 24.28 -32.77 -21.63
C ILE A 515 25.53 -32.08 -22.19
N ALA A 516 26.61 -31.97 -21.40
CA ALA A 516 27.86 -31.35 -21.85
C ALA A 516 28.62 -32.22 -22.86
N GLU A 517 28.64 -33.55 -22.65
CA GLU A 517 29.24 -34.51 -23.59
C GLU A 517 28.50 -34.52 -24.94
N LYS A 518 27.16 -34.47 -24.93
CA LYS A 518 26.36 -34.36 -26.15
C LYS A 518 26.63 -33.07 -26.91
N LEU A 519 26.72 -31.93 -26.23
CA LEU A 519 26.98 -30.64 -26.90
C LEU A 519 28.38 -30.53 -27.52
N GLU A 520 29.30 -31.47 -27.27
CA GLU A 520 30.59 -31.54 -27.97
C GLU A 520 30.48 -32.13 -29.39
N THR A 521 29.39 -32.87 -29.67
CA THR A 521 29.22 -33.61 -30.94
C THR A 521 27.87 -33.39 -31.63
N LEU A 522 26.87 -32.88 -30.90
CA LEU A 522 25.49 -32.67 -31.32
C LEU A 522 25.05 -31.22 -31.06
N SER A 523 23.95 -30.79 -31.66
CA SER A 523 23.40 -29.45 -31.44
C SER A 523 22.36 -29.42 -30.31
N ILE A 524 22.09 -28.24 -29.75
CA ILE A 524 20.96 -28.00 -28.83
C ILE A 524 19.60 -28.48 -29.39
N PHE A 525 19.46 -28.59 -30.72
CA PHE A 525 18.25 -29.07 -31.37
C PHE A 525 18.05 -30.58 -31.27
N ASP A 526 19.12 -31.35 -31.04
CA ASP A 526 19.08 -32.82 -30.98
C ASP A 526 18.64 -33.33 -29.59
N LEU A 527 18.91 -32.55 -28.54
CA LEU A 527 18.54 -32.79 -27.14
C LEU A 527 17.08 -33.23 -26.98
N THR A 528 16.83 -34.16 -26.05
CA THR A 528 15.48 -34.65 -25.70
C THR A 528 14.65 -33.57 -24.99
N PHE A 529 13.37 -33.88 -24.74
CA PHE A 529 12.50 -33.01 -23.94
C PHE A 529 13.09 -32.78 -22.55
N ASP A 530 13.46 -33.87 -21.86
CA ASP A 530 13.94 -33.84 -20.48
C ASP A 530 15.30 -33.11 -20.38
N GLU A 531 16.21 -33.35 -21.32
CA GLU A 531 17.49 -32.64 -21.40
C GLU A 531 17.32 -31.13 -21.59
N ARG A 532 16.30 -30.70 -22.34
CA ARG A 532 15.99 -29.26 -22.49
C ARG A 532 15.39 -28.65 -21.24
N VAL A 533 14.53 -29.38 -20.53
CA VAL A 533 14.01 -28.95 -19.22
C VAL A 533 15.18 -28.80 -18.25
N THR A 534 15.96 -29.86 -18.02
CA THR A 534 17.12 -29.83 -17.11
C THR A 534 18.12 -28.74 -17.47
N LEU A 535 18.47 -28.56 -18.75
CA LEU A 535 19.38 -27.52 -19.22
C LEU A 535 18.86 -26.10 -18.95
N ILE A 536 17.56 -25.86 -19.15
CA ILE A 536 16.95 -24.57 -18.84
C ILE A 536 16.87 -24.37 -17.33
N ASP A 537 16.60 -25.43 -16.56
CA ASP A 537 16.43 -25.39 -15.11
C ASP A 537 17.75 -25.07 -14.41
N ILE A 538 18.86 -25.74 -14.73
CA ILE A 538 20.18 -25.43 -14.14
C ILE A 538 20.65 -24.00 -14.48
N LEU A 539 20.29 -23.47 -15.65
CA LEU A 539 20.57 -22.07 -16.01
C LEU A 539 19.67 -21.08 -15.23
N ARG A 540 18.39 -21.40 -15.02
CA ARG A 540 17.47 -20.62 -14.16
C ARG A 540 17.94 -20.62 -12.71
N GLU A 541 18.38 -21.76 -12.19
CA GLU A 541 18.92 -21.88 -10.84
C GLU A 541 20.25 -21.14 -10.68
N GLN A 542 21.15 -21.24 -11.67
CA GLN A 542 22.38 -20.45 -11.67
C GLN A 542 22.10 -18.95 -11.64
N LEU A 543 21.08 -18.47 -12.36
CA LEU A 543 20.63 -17.07 -12.29
C LEU A 543 20.18 -16.65 -10.88
N PHE A 544 19.61 -17.55 -10.07
CA PHE A 544 19.27 -17.25 -8.67
C PHE A 544 20.48 -17.18 -7.72
N THR A 545 21.69 -17.55 -8.14
CA THR A 545 22.91 -17.36 -7.34
C THR A 545 23.38 -15.89 -7.35
N PHE A 546 23.14 -15.15 -8.44
CA PHE A 546 23.66 -13.80 -8.64
C PHE A 546 23.02 -12.78 -7.69
N PHE A 547 23.86 -11.92 -7.12
CA PHE A 547 23.42 -10.88 -6.18
C PHE A 547 22.32 -9.98 -6.77
N THR A 548 22.44 -9.63 -8.04
CA THR A 548 21.50 -8.73 -8.73
C THR A 548 20.07 -9.28 -8.77
N ILE A 549 19.90 -10.58 -8.94
CA ILE A 549 18.60 -11.25 -8.97
C ILE A 549 18.09 -11.51 -7.55
N ARG A 550 18.99 -11.87 -6.62
CA ARG A 550 18.70 -12.04 -5.19
C ARG A 550 18.22 -10.75 -4.52
N ASP A 551 18.89 -9.63 -4.75
CA ASP A 551 18.51 -8.31 -4.20
C ASP A 551 17.08 -7.94 -4.60
N MET A 552 16.69 -8.19 -5.86
CA MET A 552 15.31 -8.00 -6.32
C MET A 552 14.32 -8.96 -5.64
N GLN A 553 14.69 -10.22 -5.40
CA GLN A 553 13.85 -11.16 -4.64
C GLN A 553 13.66 -10.70 -3.20
N GLU A 554 14.73 -10.33 -2.50
CA GLU A 554 14.71 -9.85 -1.12
C GLU A 554 13.88 -8.55 -1.00
N ASP A 555 14.07 -7.59 -1.91
CA ASP A 555 13.32 -6.33 -1.95
C ASP A 555 11.82 -6.55 -2.28
N ARG A 556 11.46 -7.60 -3.04
CA ARG A 556 10.06 -8.04 -3.24
C ARG A 556 9.49 -8.71 -1.98
N ILE A 557 10.26 -9.56 -1.30
CA ILE A 557 9.86 -10.21 -0.03
C ILE A 557 9.62 -9.16 1.06
N VAL A 558 10.43 -8.10 1.13
CA VAL A 558 10.25 -6.99 2.09
C VAL A 558 8.97 -6.18 1.81
N LYS A 559 8.57 -6.02 0.54
CA LYS A 559 7.33 -5.29 0.15
C LYS A 559 6.06 -6.12 0.33
N LEU A 560 6.15 -7.44 0.24
CA LEU A 560 5.02 -8.38 0.26
C LEU A 560 4.08 -8.24 1.49
N PRO A 561 4.54 -8.02 2.73
CA PRO A 561 3.67 -7.78 3.89
C PRO A 561 2.81 -6.51 3.76
N ASP A 562 3.39 -5.42 3.27
CA ASP A 562 2.65 -4.16 3.07
C ASP A 562 1.70 -4.24 1.86
N LEU A 563 2.04 -5.01 0.81
CA LEU A 563 1.12 -5.29 -0.29
C LEU A 563 -0.07 -6.16 0.17
N ARG A 564 0.17 -7.22 0.95
CA ARG A 564 -0.90 -8.03 1.58
C ARG A 564 -1.82 -7.20 2.46
N LYS A 565 -1.27 -6.20 3.17
CA LYS A 565 -2.04 -5.25 3.98
C LYS A 565 -2.86 -4.28 3.12
N GLN A 566 -2.31 -3.80 2.00
CA GLN A 566 -3.05 -2.98 1.03
C GLN A 566 -4.23 -3.77 0.43
N ILE A 567 -4.01 -5.01 0.00
CA ILE A 567 -5.07 -5.92 -0.49
C ILE A 567 -6.16 -6.11 0.57
N LYS A 568 -5.79 -6.30 1.85
CA LYS A 568 -6.78 -6.40 2.94
C LYS A 568 -7.58 -5.11 3.14
N ASN A 569 -6.93 -3.94 3.04
CA ASN A 569 -7.61 -2.65 3.15
C ASN A 569 -8.57 -2.40 1.97
N LEU A 570 -8.16 -2.75 0.74
CA LEU A 570 -9.02 -2.65 -0.45
C LEU A 570 -10.25 -3.55 -0.31
N LYS A 571 -10.07 -4.84 0.01
CA LYS A 571 -11.20 -5.76 0.26
C LYS A 571 -12.15 -5.30 1.36
N LEU A 572 -11.66 -4.58 2.39
CA LEU A 572 -12.52 -3.97 3.40
C LEU A 572 -13.30 -2.77 2.85
N TRP A 573 -12.63 -1.90 2.08
CA TRP A 573 -13.26 -0.75 1.42
C TRP A 573 -14.32 -1.19 0.39
N ASP A 574 -14.05 -2.20 -0.43
CA ASP A 574 -15.00 -2.79 -1.38
C ASP A 574 -16.27 -3.27 -0.64
N GLN A 575 -16.09 -3.99 0.47
CA GLN A 575 -17.20 -4.43 1.32
C GLN A 575 -17.95 -3.27 1.98
N GLU A 576 -17.30 -2.15 2.28
CA GLU A 576 -17.95 -0.94 2.80
C GLU A 576 -18.78 -0.23 1.70
N GLN A 577 -18.25 -0.13 0.47
CA GLN A 577 -19.00 0.40 -0.69
C GLN A 577 -20.20 -0.49 -1.02
N GLU A 578 -20.04 -1.81 -1.00
CA GLU A 578 -21.14 -2.74 -1.28
C GLU A 578 -22.24 -2.66 -0.21
N LYS A 579 -21.87 -2.58 1.08
CA LYS A 579 -22.83 -2.35 2.18
C LYS A 579 -23.56 -1.03 2.04
N ALA A 580 -22.86 0.06 1.71
CA ALA A 580 -23.48 1.36 1.46
C ALA A 580 -24.46 1.30 0.27
N SER A 581 -24.08 0.64 -0.82
CA SER A 581 -24.91 0.46 -2.02
C SER A 581 -26.17 -0.37 -1.74
N ARG A 582 -26.04 -1.49 -1.00
CA ARG A 582 -27.17 -2.32 -0.56
C ARG A 582 -28.12 -1.55 0.36
N ILE A 583 -27.60 -0.72 1.27
CA ILE A 583 -28.42 0.15 2.14
C ILE A 583 -29.17 1.21 1.32
N ALA A 584 -28.50 1.85 0.35
CA ALA A 584 -29.11 2.85 -0.52
C ALA A 584 -30.20 2.26 -1.43
N ALA A 585 -29.99 1.04 -1.95
CA ALA A 585 -31.01 0.31 -2.71
C ALA A 585 -32.25 -0.02 -1.85
N TYR A 586 -32.04 -0.52 -0.63
CA TYR A 586 -33.13 -0.79 0.30
C TYR A 586 -33.90 0.50 0.68
N SER A 587 -33.22 1.62 0.93
CA SER A 587 -33.89 2.87 1.27
C SER A 587 -34.62 3.52 0.09
N ALA A 588 -34.23 3.22 -1.15
CA ALA A 588 -35.00 3.57 -2.35
C ALA A 588 -36.28 2.72 -2.46
N GLU A 589 -36.17 1.39 -2.32
CA GLU A 589 -37.31 0.47 -2.33
C GLU A 589 -38.31 0.76 -1.19
N GLU A 590 -37.82 1.21 -0.02
CA GLU A 590 -38.66 1.61 1.11
C GLU A 590 -39.32 2.99 0.90
N ALA A 591 -38.74 3.86 0.06
CA ALA A 591 -39.34 5.13 -0.35
C ALA A 591 -40.40 4.98 -1.46
N GLU A 592 -40.30 3.95 -2.31
CA GLU A 592 -41.31 3.64 -3.34
C GLU A 592 -42.56 2.94 -2.77
N LYS A 593 -42.49 2.37 -1.55
CA LYS A 593 -43.65 1.71 -0.91
C LYS A 593 -44.74 2.76 -0.58
N PRO A 594 -45.96 2.63 -1.13
CA PRO A 594 -46.97 3.66 -1.05
C PRO A 594 -47.47 3.84 0.40
N LYS A 595 -47.41 5.08 0.90
CA LYS A 595 -47.84 5.45 2.26
C LYS A 595 -49.27 4.96 2.57
N THR A 596 -49.37 3.96 3.46
CA THR A 596 -50.64 3.31 3.77
C THR A 596 -51.54 4.14 4.69
N SER A 597 -52.57 4.74 4.10
CA SER A 597 -53.82 5.29 4.67
C SER A 597 -53.76 6.39 5.75
N LYS A 598 -52.83 6.38 6.71
CA LYS A 598 -52.88 7.25 7.90
C LYS A 598 -52.82 8.76 7.58
N ASP A 599 -52.05 9.16 6.58
CA ASP A 599 -51.93 10.57 6.17
C ASP A 599 -53.25 11.15 5.61
N LYS A 600 -54.24 10.33 5.23
CA LYS A 600 -55.52 10.82 4.68
C LYS A 600 -56.44 11.49 5.71
N ASN A 601 -56.37 11.10 6.99
CA ASN A 601 -57.25 11.68 8.01
C ASN A 601 -56.82 13.09 8.46
N ILE A 602 -55.53 13.43 8.34
CA ILE A 602 -55.02 14.75 8.73
C ILE A 602 -55.56 15.85 7.79
N VAL A 603 -55.78 15.52 6.51
CA VAL A 603 -56.25 16.47 5.48
C VAL A 603 -57.74 16.80 5.61
N LEU A 604 -58.57 15.92 6.20
CA LEU A 604 -59.99 16.22 6.42
C LEU A 604 -60.23 17.22 7.56
N ILE A 605 -59.40 17.18 8.62
CA ILE A 605 -59.57 18.01 9.83
C ILE A 605 -59.23 19.51 9.57
N GLN A 606 -58.62 19.84 8.42
CA GLN A 606 -58.41 21.23 7.98
C GLN A 606 -59.47 21.73 6.98
N LYS A 607 -60.60 21.01 6.82
CA LYS A 607 -61.72 21.38 5.93
C LYS A 607 -63.12 21.25 6.58
N MET A 608 -63.16 21.23 7.90
CA MET A 608 -64.35 21.48 8.74
C MET A 608 -64.02 22.58 9.75
#